data_AF-A0A374AXD3-F1
#
_entry.id   AF-A0A374AXD3-F1
#
_cell.length_a   1.000
_cell.length_b   1.000
_cell.length_c   1.000
_cell.angle_alpha   90.00
_cell.angle_beta   90.00
_cell.angle_gamma   90.00
#
_symmetry.space_group_name_H-M   'P 1'
#
loop_
_entity.id
_entity.type
_entity.pdbx_description
1 polymer ?
#
loop_
_entity_poly.entity_id
_entity_poly.type
_entity_poly.pdbx_seq_one_letter_code
_entity_poly.pdbx_strand_id
1 'polypeptide(L)' 'MAKVEDCPGFETFGADVKAAREANRLTRKTLAELVGIEWRYLANIEKDSTIPSLPVII' A
#
# COMPACT_ATOMS: atom_id res chain seq x y z
N MET A 1 -3.39 9.59 10.08
CA MET A 1 -2.58 9.19 8.90
C MET A 1 -2.80 10.24 7.83
N ALA A 2 -1.79 10.53 7.02
CA ALA A 2 -1.95 11.47 5.90
C ALA A 2 -2.90 10.89 4.85
N LYS A 3 -3.67 11.76 4.23
CA LYS A 3 -4.52 11.39 3.10
C LYS A 3 -3.79 11.66 1.80
N VAL A 4 -4.19 10.96 0.73
CA VAL A 4 -3.63 11.14 -0.62
C VAL A 4 -3.81 12.57 -1.12
N GLU A 5 -4.94 13.20 -0.81
CA GLU A 5 -5.22 14.62 -1.12
C GLU A 5 -4.20 15.61 -0.53
N ASP A 6 -3.46 15.22 0.52
CA ASP A 6 -2.46 16.06 1.18
C ASP A 6 -1.02 15.81 0.67
N CYS A 7 -0.80 14.84 -0.23
CA CYS A 7 0.53 14.44 -0.70
C CYS A 7 0.56 14.21 -2.22
N PRO A 8 0.89 15.25 -2.99
CA PRO A 8 1.00 15.12 -4.44
C PRO A 8 2.09 14.09 -4.82
N GLY A 9 1.82 13.26 -5.83
CA GLY A 9 2.66 12.16 -6.27
C GLY A 9 2.28 10.79 -5.70
N PHE A 10 1.30 10.71 -4.80
CA PHE A 10 0.77 9.44 -4.27
C PHE A 10 -0.58 9.03 -4.89
N GLU A 11 -1.08 9.77 -5.87
CA GLU A 11 -2.41 9.58 -6.46
C GLU A 11 -2.57 8.20 -7.11
N THR A 12 -1.50 7.62 -7.65
CA THR A 12 -1.50 6.28 -8.28
C THR A 12 -0.83 5.21 -7.42
N PHE A 13 -0.22 5.60 -6.30
CA PHE A 13 0.67 4.72 -5.55
C PHE A 13 -0.04 3.45 -5.06
N GLY A 14 -1.26 3.56 -4.51
CA GLY A 14 -2.01 2.40 -4.05
C GLY A 14 -2.37 1.44 -5.18
N ALA A 15 -2.75 1.99 -6.34
CA ALA A 15 -3.01 1.22 -7.55
C ALA A 15 -1.75 0.49 -8.04
N ASP A 16 -0.59 1.15 -8.03
CA ASP A 16 0.70 0.58 -8.44
C ASP A 16 1.13 -0.56 -7.48
N VAL A 17 0.97 -0.37 -6.17
CA VAL A 17 1.22 -1.42 -5.15
C VAL A 17 0.33 -2.63 -5.40
N LYS A 18 -0.97 -2.40 -5.66
CA LYS A 18 -1.93 -3.49 -5.94
C LYS A 18 -1.53 -4.25 -7.21
N ALA A 19 -1.19 -3.54 -8.27
CA ALA A 19 -0.77 -4.13 -9.55
C ALA A 19 0.50 -4.97 -9.38
N ALA A 20 1.51 -4.45 -8.67
CA ALA A 20 2.74 -5.17 -8.38
C ALA A 20 2.48 -6.44 -7.55
N ARG A 21 1.62 -6.37 -6.53
CA ARG A 21 1.23 -7.53 -5.72
C ARG A 21 0.59 -8.63 -6.58
N GLU A 22 -0.35 -8.24 -7.45
CA GLU A 22 -1.08 -9.17 -8.34
C GLU A 22 -0.17 -9.77 -9.40
N ALA A 23 0.75 -8.99 -9.99
CA ALA A 23 1.77 -9.48 -10.91
C ALA A 23 2.69 -10.53 -10.28
N ASN A 24 3.00 -10.37 -8.98
CA ASN A 24 3.77 -11.33 -8.19
C ASN A 24 2.92 -12.49 -7.63
N ARG A 25 1.62 -12.58 -7.96
CA ARG A 25 0.69 -13.60 -7.49
C ARG A 25 0.60 -13.71 -5.96
N LEU A 26 0.83 -12.59 -5.27
CA LEU A 26 0.75 -12.54 -3.81
C LEU A 26 -0.67 -12.22 -3.37
N THR A 27 -1.14 -12.92 -2.33
CA THR A 27 -2.32 -12.46 -1.61
C THR A 27 -1.95 -11.20 -0.81
N ARG A 28 -2.94 -10.37 -0.48
CA ARG A 28 -2.70 -9.20 0.37
C ARG A 28 -2.11 -9.57 1.73
N LYS A 29 -2.58 -10.67 2.32
CA LYS A 29 -2.07 -11.17 3.60
C LYS A 29 -0.59 -11.55 3.48
N THR A 30 -0.23 -12.27 2.41
CA THR A 30 1.16 -12.67 2.15
C THR A 30 2.10 -11.47 2.01
N LEU A 31 1.73 -10.45 1.24
CA LEU A 31 2.55 -9.24 1.10
C LEU A 31 2.68 -8.48 2.43
N ALA A 32 1.58 -8.36 3.17
CA ALA A 32 1.58 -7.68 4.47
C ALA A 32 2.50 -8.37 5.48
N GLU A 33 2.51 -9.69 5.52
CA GLU A 33 3.43 -10.48 6.35
C GLU A 33 4.89 -10.28 5.95
N LEU A 34 5.18 -10.24 4.64
CA LEU A 34 6.55 -10.03 4.12
C LEU A 34 7.13 -8.66 4.51
N VAL A 35 6.30 -7.61 4.51
CA VAL A 35 6.72 -6.25 4.86
C VAL A 35 6.44 -5.88 6.33
N GLY A 36 5.98 -6.84 7.14
CA GLY A 36 5.80 -6.66 8.59
C GLY A 36 4.67 -5.70 8.98
N ILE A 37 3.59 -5.63 8.20
CA ILE A 37 2.43 -4.77 8.48
C ILE A 37 1.11 -5.54 8.57
N GLU A 38 0.09 -4.91 9.14
CA GLU A 38 -1.27 -5.45 9.13
C GLU A 38 -1.88 -5.46 7.72
N TRP A 39 -2.52 -6.57 7.34
CA TRP A 39 -3.10 -6.72 5.99
C TRP A 39 -4.24 -5.74 5.71
N ARG A 40 -4.95 -5.29 6.76
CA ARG A 40 -5.97 -4.22 6.66
C ARG A 40 -5.33 -2.86 6.36
N TYR A 41 -4.13 -2.61 6.89
CA TYR A 41 -3.38 -1.40 6.59
C TYR A 41 -2.95 -1.39 5.12
N LEU A 42 -2.41 -2.51 4.61
CA LEU A 42 -2.14 -2.68 3.18
C LEU A 42 -3.39 -2.50 2.31
N ALA A 43 -4.55 -2.97 2.76
CA ALA A 43 -5.81 -2.80 2.03
C ALA A 43 -6.24 -1.33 1.91
N ASN A 44 -5.91 -0.50 2.90
CA ASN A 44 -6.20 0.93 2.87
C ASN A 44 -5.23 1.69 1.97
N ILE A 45 -3.96 1.26 1.94
CA ILE A 45 -2.95 1.77 1.00
C ILE A 45 -3.39 1.48 -0.45
N GLU A 46 -3.74 0.24 -0.78
CA GLU A 46 -4.18 -0.16 -2.14
C GLU A 46 -5.49 0.51 -2.62
N LYS A 47 -6.23 1.16 -1.71
CA LYS A 47 -7.47 1.89 -2.01
C LYS A 47 -7.27 3.41 -2.04
N ASP A 48 -6.03 3.88 -1.99
CA ASP A 48 -5.67 5.30 -1.95
C ASP A 48 -6.33 6.06 -0.77
N SER A 49 -6.72 5.32 0.27
CA SER A 49 -7.37 5.87 1.46
C SER A 49 -6.38 6.23 2.55
N THR A 50 -5.11 5.85 2.39
CA THR A 50 -4.07 6.00 3.39
C THR A 50 -2.69 6.02 2.75
N ILE A 51 -1.88 7.01 3.12
CA ILE A 51 -0.48 7.06 2.73
C ILE A 51 0.34 6.19 3.70
N PRO A 52 1.21 5.29 3.18
CA PRO A 52 2.09 4.51 4.04
C PRO A 52 3.11 5.40 4.76
N SER A 53 3.50 4.99 5.96
CA SER A 53 4.68 5.58 6.60
C SER A 53 5.95 5.21 5.84
N LEU A 54 6.97 6.07 5.86
CA LEU A 54 8.26 5.83 5.18
C LEU A 54 8.86 4.43 5.40
N PRO A 55 8.87 3.84 6.62
CA PRO A 55 9.43 2.50 6.83
C PRO A 55 8.76 1.37 6.06
N VAL A 56 7.56 1.60 5.49
CA VAL A 56 6.85 0.62 4.66
C VAL A 56 7.25 0.75 3.19
N ILE A 57 7.81 1.90 2.79
CA ILE A 57 8.18 2.22 1.41
C ILE A 57 9.67 1.92 1.13
N ILE A 58 10.54 2.13 2.12
CA ILE A 58 12.01 2.03 1.98
C ILE A 58 12.59 0.65 2.33
#